data_AF-A0A938PR15-F1
#
_entry.id   AF-A0A938PR15-F1
#
_cell.length_a   1.000
_cell.length_b   1.000
_cell.length_c   1.000
_cell.angle_alpha   90.00
_cell.angle_beta   90.00
_cell.angle_gamma   90.00
#
_symmetry.space_group_name_H-M   'P 1'
#
loop_
_entity.id
_entity.type
_entity.pdbx_description
1 polymer ?
#
loop_
_entity_poly.entity_id
_entity_poly.type
_entity_poly.pdbx_seq_one_letter_code
_entity_poly.pdbx_strand_id
1 'polypeptide(L)'
;MDQALRMVAAVAAIAIGGNGILLINDPEFSGRVMDLPLVAEFGLTSLGFFLFIGAALAICGAWTRSPVMFYCAGALIGAVIGFRICSSVTYNAPLSVGFVLVELIMLALWIGIGIYLQRLGGFILPTPDPKQV
;
A
#
# COMPACT_ATOMS: atom_id res chain seq x y z
N MET A 1 21.04 -4.83 -10.60
CA MET A 1 19.66 -5.37 -10.48
C MET A 1 18.81 -4.53 -9.51
N ASP A 2 19.38 -4.11 -8.38
CA ASP A 2 18.71 -3.35 -7.31
C ASP A 2 18.02 -2.05 -7.74
N GLN A 3 18.64 -1.30 -8.65
CA GLN A 3 18.14 0.01 -9.07
C GLN A 3 16.87 -0.10 -9.92
N ALA A 4 16.79 -1.11 -10.79
CA ALA A 4 15.62 -1.36 -11.62
C ALA A 4 14.40 -1.75 -10.77
N LEU A 5 14.58 -2.65 -9.80
CA LEU A 5 13.50 -3.10 -8.91
C LEU A 5 12.95 -1.94 -8.06
N ARG A 6 13.84 -1.08 -7.55
CA ARG A 6 13.48 0.13 -6.80
C ARG A 6 12.76 1.17 -7.66
N MET A 7 13.20 1.36 -8.91
CA MET A 7 12.52 2.26 -9.85
C MET A 7 11.12 1.77 -10.19
N VAL A 8 10.94 0.48 -10.44
CA VAL A 8 9.61 -0.11 -10.69
C VAL A 8 8.67 0.15 -9.52
N ALA A 9 9.13 -0.06 -8.28
CA ALA A 9 8.31 0.24 -7.11
C ALA A 9 8.01 1.73 -6.91
N ALA A 10 8.96 2.62 -7.21
CA ALA A 10 8.72 4.06 -7.13
C ALA A 10 7.71 4.52 -8.18
N VAL A 11 7.81 4.03 -9.42
CA VAL A 11 6.84 4.34 -10.49
C VAL A 11 5.45 3.84 -10.13
N ALA A 12 5.35 2.63 -9.60
CA ALA A 12 4.06 2.10 -9.15
C ALA A 12 3.48 2.89 -7.96
N ALA A 13 4.33 3.37 -7.05
CA ALA A 13 3.92 4.24 -5.96
C ALA A 13 3.34 5.57 -6.46
N ILE A 14 3.83 6.14 -7.57
CA ILE A 14 3.26 7.37 -8.14
C ILE A 14 1.80 7.16 -8.57
N ALA A 15 1.48 6.05 -9.23
CA ALA A 15 0.11 5.75 -9.65
C ALA A 15 -0.84 5.63 -8.44
N ILE A 16 -0.39 4.94 -7.39
CA ILE A 16 -1.17 4.80 -6.14
C ILE A 16 -1.30 6.12 -5.39
N GLY A 17 -0.21 6.90 -5.32
CA GLY A 17 -0.22 8.22 -4.71
C GLY A 17 -1.16 9.18 -5.42
N GLY A 18 -1.20 9.13 -6.76
CA GLY A 18 -2.16 9.88 -7.58
C GLY A 18 -3.61 9.53 -7.24
N ASN A 19 -3.93 8.23 -7.12
CA ASN A 19 -5.25 7.79 -6.65
C ASN A 19 -5.56 8.29 -5.24
N GLY A 20 -4.57 8.28 -4.34
CA GLY A 20 -4.70 8.85 -3.00
C GLY A 20 -5.04 10.35 -3.02
N ILE A 21 -4.34 11.14 -3.84
CA ILE A 21 -4.61 12.59 -4.00
C ILE A 21 -6.01 12.83 -4.54
N LEU A 22 -6.42 12.09 -5.58
CA LEU A 22 -7.78 12.19 -6.12
C LEU A 22 -8.84 11.89 -5.06
N LEU A 23 -8.63 10.85 -4.27
CA LEU A 23 -9.53 10.44 -3.19
C LEU A 23 -9.55 11.45 -2.03
N ILE A 24 -8.47 12.19 -1.79
CA ILE A 24 -8.44 13.28 -0.78
C ILE A 24 -9.20 14.51 -1.29
N ASN A 25 -9.00 14.89 -2.54
CA ASN A 25 -9.57 16.12 -3.12
C ASN A 25 -11.06 15.98 -3.45
N ASP A 26 -11.47 14.83 -3.96
CA ASP A 26 -12.86 14.52 -4.33
C ASP A 26 -13.18 13.06 -3.93
N PRO A 27 -13.45 12.81 -2.63
CA PRO A 27 -13.71 11.47 -2.13
C PRO A 27 -15.01 10.88 -2.69
N GLU A 28 -16.02 11.72 -2.99
CA GLU A 28 -17.29 11.23 -3.51
C GLU A 28 -17.15 10.70 -4.93
N PHE A 29 -16.55 11.48 -5.83
CA PHE A 29 -16.33 11.05 -7.21
C PHE A 29 -15.35 9.89 -7.27
N SER A 30 -14.20 10.01 -6.60
CA SER A 30 -13.17 8.98 -6.61
C SER A 30 -13.66 7.70 -5.94
N GLY A 31 -14.46 7.81 -4.88
CA GLY A 31 -15.10 6.69 -4.23
C GLY A 31 -16.03 5.93 -5.18
N ARG A 32 -16.79 6.62 -6.04
CA ARG A 32 -17.62 5.96 -7.07
C ARG A 32 -16.78 5.32 -8.16
N VAL A 33 -15.76 6.01 -8.66
CA VAL A 33 -14.88 5.49 -9.73
C VAL A 33 -14.08 4.28 -9.27
N MET A 34 -13.69 4.27 -8.00
CA MET A 34 -12.93 3.17 -7.40
C MET A 34 -13.84 2.11 -6.76
N ASP A 35 -15.17 2.19 -6.84
CA ASP A 35 -16.11 1.29 -6.14
C ASP A 35 -15.82 1.16 -4.63
N LEU A 36 -15.62 2.29 -3.96
CA LEU A 36 -15.52 2.43 -2.51
C LEU A 36 -16.80 3.10 -1.99
N PRO A 37 -17.89 2.34 -1.78
CA PRO A 37 -19.20 2.91 -1.41
C PRO A 37 -19.13 3.66 -0.08
N LEU A 38 -18.34 3.16 0.88
CA LEU A 38 -18.10 3.84 2.15
C LEU A 38 -17.42 5.20 1.98
N VAL A 39 -16.50 5.31 1.02
CA VAL A 39 -15.85 6.60 0.74
C VAL A 39 -16.79 7.51 -0.03
N ALA A 40 -17.57 6.95 -0.96
CA ALA A 40 -18.54 7.69 -1.75
C ALA A 40 -19.71 8.25 -0.92
N GLU A 41 -20.16 7.52 0.11
CA GLU A 41 -21.30 7.90 0.96
C GLU A 41 -20.88 8.81 2.13
N PHE A 42 -19.72 8.55 2.74
CA PHE A 42 -19.30 9.25 3.95
C PHE A 42 -18.15 10.24 3.73
N GLY A 43 -17.67 10.39 2.49
CA GLY A 43 -16.57 11.32 2.17
C GLY A 43 -15.26 10.98 2.89
N LEU A 44 -14.96 9.70 3.09
CA LEU A 44 -13.83 9.24 3.90
C LEU A 44 -12.48 9.50 3.20
N THR A 45 -11.92 10.69 3.41
CA THR A 45 -10.60 11.08 2.90
C THR A 45 -9.44 10.30 3.54
N SER A 46 -9.67 9.65 4.69
CA SER A 46 -8.67 8.85 5.41
C SER A 46 -8.05 7.73 4.57
N LEU A 47 -8.84 7.08 3.71
CA LEU A 47 -8.34 6.07 2.77
C LEU A 47 -7.43 6.68 1.71
N GLY A 48 -7.73 7.91 1.28
CA GLY A 48 -6.87 8.67 0.38
C GLY A 48 -5.53 9.01 1.02
N PHE A 49 -5.54 9.40 2.30
CA PHE A 49 -4.31 9.61 3.08
C PHE A 49 -3.48 8.33 3.23
N PHE A 50 -4.11 7.16 3.42
CA PHE A 50 -3.37 5.89 3.51
C PHE A 50 -2.67 5.56 2.18
N LEU A 51 -3.34 5.74 1.05
CA LEU A 51 -2.76 5.55 -0.27
C LEU A 51 -1.63 6.56 -0.55
N PHE A 52 -1.86 7.84 -0.24
CA PHE A 52 -0.88 8.89 -0.47
C PHE A 52 0.37 8.75 0.41
N ILE A 53 0.19 8.53 1.71
CA ILE A 53 1.31 8.31 2.65
C ILE A 53 2.03 7.01 2.31
N GLY A 54 1.29 5.94 1.99
CA GLY A 54 1.89 4.67 1.54
C GLY A 54 2.76 4.85 0.31
N ALA A 55 2.29 5.60 -0.69
CA ALA A 55 3.08 5.95 -1.86
C ALA A 55 4.33 6.77 -1.51
N ALA A 56 4.19 7.79 -0.67
CA ALA A 56 5.32 8.61 -0.23
C ALA A 56 6.38 7.78 0.51
N LEU A 57 5.95 6.83 1.36
CA LEU A 57 6.84 5.90 2.06
C LEU A 57 7.52 4.92 1.09
N ALA A 58 6.81 4.41 0.09
CA ALA A 58 7.41 3.55 -0.93
C ALA A 58 8.48 4.29 -1.76
N ILE A 59 8.23 5.55 -2.14
CA ILE A 59 9.22 6.40 -2.84
C ILE A 59 10.40 6.70 -1.92
N CYS A 60 10.15 7.05 -0.66
CA CYS A 60 11.20 7.30 0.33
C CYS A 60 12.04 6.03 0.59
N GLY A 61 11.42 4.86 0.72
CA GLY A 61 12.08 3.57 0.84
C GLY A 61 12.90 3.22 -0.39
N ALA A 62 12.36 3.54 -1.58
CA ALA A 62 13.09 3.41 -2.82
C ALA A 62 14.32 4.32 -2.84
N TRP A 63 14.29 5.54 -2.29
CA TRP A 63 15.47 6.42 -2.21
C TRP A 63 16.47 5.95 -1.15
N THR A 64 16.01 5.76 0.08
CA THR A 64 16.81 5.50 1.28
C THR A 64 17.29 4.05 1.39
N ARG A 65 16.81 3.14 0.54
CA ARG A 65 17.06 1.70 0.62
C ARG A 65 16.60 1.08 1.95
N SER A 66 15.63 1.70 2.61
CA SER A 66 15.11 1.21 3.89
C SER A 66 14.02 0.17 3.67
N PRO A 67 14.19 -1.09 4.13
CA PRO A 67 13.15 -2.12 4.02
C PRO A 67 11.93 -1.79 4.89
N VAL A 68 12.13 -1.10 6.02
CA VAL A 68 11.06 -0.70 6.94
C VAL A 68 10.04 0.19 6.24
N MET A 69 10.50 1.12 5.40
CA MET A 69 9.61 2.02 4.66
C MET A 69 8.70 1.26 3.69
N PHE A 70 9.22 0.21 3.04
CA PHE A 70 8.41 -0.64 2.17
C PHE A 70 7.39 -1.48 2.95
N TYR A 71 7.74 -1.97 4.14
CA TYR A 71 6.79 -2.67 5.01
C TYR A 71 5.69 -1.74 5.52
N CYS A 72 6.01 -0.50 5.91
CA CYS A 72 5.02 0.50 6.29
C CYS A 72 4.09 0.85 5.12
N ALA A 73 4.64 1.07 3.91
CA ALA A 73 3.84 1.28 2.71
C ALA A 73 2.92 0.08 2.41
N GLY A 74 3.44 -1.14 2.56
CA GLY A 74 2.68 -2.38 2.46
C GLY A 74 1.56 -2.49 3.49
N ALA A 75 1.81 -2.12 4.75
CA ALA A 75 0.78 -2.15 5.78
C ALA A 75 -0.38 -1.19 5.47
N LEU A 76 -0.08 0.02 4.98
CA LEU A 76 -1.08 1.01 4.62
C LEU A 76 -1.95 0.56 3.44
N ILE A 77 -1.35 0.03 2.37
CA ILE A 77 -2.12 -0.51 1.25
C ILE A 77 -2.91 -1.77 1.63
N GLY A 78 -2.34 -2.61 2.49
CA GLY A 78 -3.03 -3.76 3.08
C GLY A 78 -4.27 -3.34 3.88
N ALA A 79 -4.17 -2.25 4.64
CA ALA A 79 -5.32 -1.68 5.35
C ALA A 79 -6.40 -1.21 4.36
N VAL A 80 -6.03 -0.55 3.25
CA VAL A 80 -6.98 -0.12 2.22
C VAL A 80 -7.72 -1.33 1.60
N ILE A 81 -6.99 -2.41 1.27
CA ILE A 81 -7.60 -3.66 0.79
C ILE A 81 -8.59 -4.21 1.82
N GLY A 82 -8.20 -4.24 3.09
CA GLY A 82 -9.06 -4.68 4.19
C GLY A 82 -10.34 -3.86 4.28
N PHE A 83 -10.24 -2.53 4.22
CA PHE A 83 -11.40 -1.64 4.19
C PHE A 83 -12.31 -1.90 3.00
N ARG A 84 -11.73 -2.13 1.82
CA ARG A 84 -12.46 -2.40 0.58
C ARG A 84 -13.24 -3.72 0.67
N ILE A 85 -12.63 -4.78 1.22
CA ILE A 85 -13.30 -6.06 1.48
C ILE A 85 -14.40 -5.91 2.53
N CYS A 86 -14.11 -5.28 3.68
CA CYS A 86 -15.10 -5.04 4.73
C CYS A 86 -16.28 -4.21 4.23
N SER A 87 -16.03 -3.22 3.37
CA SER A 87 -17.05 -2.40 2.73
C SER A 87 -17.96 -3.23 1.84
N SER A 88 -17.39 -4.13 1.03
CA SER A 88 -18.17 -5.02 0.17
C SER A 88 -19.07 -5.95 0.98
N VAL A 89 -18.54 -6.53 2.07
CA VAL A 89 -19.32 -7.43 2.96
C VAL A 89 -20.41 -6.67 3.72
N THR A 90 -20.11 -5.50 4.28
CA THR A 90 -21.05 -4.77 5.16
C THR A 90 -22.17 -4.08 4.38
N TYR A 91 -21.87 -3.51 3.22
CA TYR A 91 -22.81 -2.71 2.43
C TYR A 91 -23.32 -3.45 1.18
N ASN A 92 -23.00 -4.74 1.05
CA ASN A 92 -23.33 -5.58 -0.12
C ASN A 92 -22.95 -4.92 -1.46
N ALA A 93 -21.83 -4.20 -1.45
CA ALA A 93 -21.37 -3.46 -2.60
C ALA A 93 -20.48 -4.31 -3.50
N PRO A 94 -20.48 -4.07 -4.82
CA PRO A 94 -19.62 -4.81 -5.73
C PRO A 94 -18.16 -4.62 -5.34
N LEU A 95 -17.47 -5.73 -5.05
CA LEU A 95 -16.04 -5.70 -4.82
C LEU A 95 -15.34 -5.42 -6.14
N SER A 96 -14.60 -4.32 -6.22
CA SER A 96 -13.82 -4.03 -7.42
C SER A 96 -12.54 -4.85 -7.44
N VAL A 97 -12.69 -6.08 -7.94
CA VAL A 97 -11.63 -7.10 -8.00
C VAL A 97 -10.40 -6.56 -8.75
N GLY A 98 -10.60 -5.71 -9.76
CA GLY A 98 -9.50 -5.07 -10.50
C GLY A 98 -8.61 -4.22 -9.59
N PHE A 99 -9.19 -3.32 -8.80
CA PHE A 99 -8.43 -2.48 -7.86
C PHE A 99 -7.79 -3.32 -6.76
N VAL A 100 -8.52 -4.29 -6.19
CA VAL A 100 -7.98 -5.21 -5.18
C VAL A 100 -6.77 -5.97 -5.70
N LEU A 101 -6.81 -6.47 -6.94
CA LEU A 101 -5.69 -7.18 -7.56
C LEU A 101 -4.48 -6.26 -7.76
N VAL A 102 -4.68 -5.04 -8.23
CA VAL A 102 -3.59 -4.06 -8.39
C VAL A 102 -2.97 -3.74 -7.02
N GLU A 103 -3.79 -3.48 -6.00
CA GLU A 103 -3.33 -3.21 -4.64
C GLU A 103 -2.55 -4.40 -4.05
N LEU A 104 -3.01 -5.64 -4.28
CA LEU A 104 -2.31 -6.87 -3.86
C LEU A 104 -0.98 -7.08 -4.59
N ILE A 105 -0.92 -6.80 -5.89
CA ILE A 105 0.33 -6.86 -6.66
C ILE A 105 1.34 -5.85 -6.09
N MET A 106 0.90 -4.65 -5.76
CA MET A 106 1.77 -3.63 -5.17
C MET A 106 2.21 -3.96 -3.76
N LEU A 107 1.32 -4.51 -2.95
CA LEU A 107 1.65 -5.06 -1.65
C LEU A 107 2.76 -6.13 -1.77
N ALA A 108 2.58 -7.10 -2.66
CA ALA A 108 3.55 -8.17 -2.89
C ALA A 108 4.89 -7.61 -3.41
N LEU A 109 4.85 -6.64 -4.32
CA LEU A 109 6.05 -5.98 -4.85
C LEU A 109 6.83 -5.27 -3.73
N TRP A 110 6.17 -4.44 -2.93
CA TRP A 110 6.83 -3.68 -1.86
C TRP A 110 7.35 -4.59 -0.76
N ILE A 111 6.58 -5.59 -0.33
CA ILE A 111 7.06 -6.60 0.64
C ILE A 111 8.25 -7.36 0.07
N GLY A 112 8.19 -7.79 -1.20
CA GLY A 112 9.28 -8.51 -1.86
C GLY A 112 10.57 -7.68 -1.92
N ILE A 113 10.47 -6.38 -2.22
CA ILE A 113 11.61 -5.45 -2.19
C ILE A 113 12.12 -5.23 -0.77
N GLY A 114 11.24 -5.11 0.22
CA GLY A 114 11.60 -5.03 1.63
C GLY A 114 12.43 -6.23 2.07
N ILE A 115 11.98 -7.45 1.76
CA ILE A 115 12.69 -8.69 2.06
C ILE A 115 14.04 -8.73 1.34
N TYR A 116 14.07 -8.35 0.06
CA TYR A 116 15.30 -8.31 -0.74
C TYR A 116 16.34 -7.37 -0.14
N LEU A 117 15.95 -6.14 0.21
CA LEU A 117 16.83 -5.15 0.83
C LEU A 117 17.29 -5.59 2.22
N GLN A 118 16.41 -6.23 2.99
CA GLN A 118 16.75 -6.78 4.30
C GLN A 118 17.85 -7.85 4.20
N ARG A 119 17.77 -8.73 3.18
CA ARG A 119 18.80 -9.75 2.91
C ARG A 119 20.14 -9.14 2.45
N LEU A 120 20.11 -8.04 1.71
CA LEU A 120 21.32 -7.34 1.27
C LEU A 120 21.98 -6.50 2.37
N GLY A 121 21.19 -5.94 3.29
CA GLY A 121 21.67 -4.99 4.30
C GLY A 121 22.13 -5.59 5.63
N GLY A 122 22.08 -6.93 5.81
CA GLY A 122 22.46 -7.57 7.08
C GLY A 122 21.53 -7.26 8.26
N PHE A 123 20.40 -6.60 8.03
CA PHE A 123 19.36 -6.35 9.05
C PHE A 123 18.54 -7.62 9.27
N ILE A 124 19.18 -8.65 9.82
CA ILE A 124 18.46 -9.76 10.44
C ILE A 124 17.74 -9.11 11.64
N LEU A 125 16.41 -8.99 11.58
CA LEU A 125 15.62 -8.79 12.79
C LEU A 125 16.11 -9.83 13.78
N PRO A 126 16.55 -9.47 15.00
CA PRO A 126 17.12 -10.45 15.92
C PRO A 126 16.10 -11.58 16.06
N THR A 127 16.42 -12.74 15.48
CA THR A 127 15.67 -13.95 15.73
C THR A 127 15.82 -14.18 17.23
N PRO A 128 14.72 -14.23 18.01
CA PRO A 128 14.83 -14.53 19.42
C PRO A 128 15.61 -15.83 19.56
N ASP A 129 16.68 -15.80 20.35
CA ASP A 129 17.52 -16.96 20.57
C ASP A 129 16.62 -18.07 21.13
N PRO A 130 16.52 -19.23 20.47
CA PRO A 130 15.69 -20.33 20.95
C PRO A 130 16.14 -20.86 22.33
N LYS A 131 17.28 -20.39 22.85
CA LYS A 131 17.78 -20.69 24.21
C LYS A 131 17.29 -19.73 25.30
N GLN A 132 16.45 -18.74 24.98
CA GLN A 132 15.88 -17.80 25.95
C GLN A 132 14.43 -18.14 26.40
N VAL A 133 13.98 -19.39 26.16
CA VAL A 133 12.72 -19.94 26.70
C VAL A 133 13.02 -21.08 27.65
#